data_AF-A0A8I1S2S6-F1
#
_entry.id   AF-A0A8I1S2S6-F1
#
_cell.length_a   1.000
_cell.length_b   1.000
_cell.length_c   1.000
_cell.angle_alpha   90.00
_cell.angle_beta   90.00
_cell.angle_gamma   90.00
#
_symmetry.space_group_name_H-M   'P 1'
#
loop_
_entity.id
_entity.type
_entity.pdbx_description
1 polymer ?
#
loop_
_entity_poly.entity_id
_entity_poly.type
_entity_poly.pdbx_seq_one_letter_code
_entity_poly.pdbx_strand_id
1 'polypeptide(L)' 'MSRRTKTLIAAILIVFIWLPVYALFIAGLQWRVLPGAPWYVTLLFYALAGTAWIIPIGLSLRWMYREPAKQ' A
#
# COMPACT_ATOMS: atom_id res chain seq x y z
N MET A 1 13.42 -7.56 19.01
CA MET A 1 11.96 -7.48 18.80
C MET A 1 11.47 -8.75 18.11
N SER A 2 10.46 -9.43 18.65
CA SER A 2 9.98 -10.69 18.07
C SER A 2 9.38 -10.47 16.68
N ARG A 3 9.44 -11.50 15.82
CA ARG A 3 8.80 -11.47 14.48
C ARG A 3 7.31 -11.17 14.57
N ARG A 4 6.62 -11.67 15.60
CA ARG A 4 5.19 -11.40 15.85
C ARG A 4 4.94 -9.92 16.09
N THR A 5 5.77 -9.26 16.90
CA THR A 5 5.62 -7.82 17.18
C THR A 5 5.90 -6.98 15.94
N LYS A 6 6.93 -7.31 15.15
CA LYS A 6 7.19 -6.62 13.87
C LYS A 6 6.01 -6.75 12.91
N THR A 7 5.41 -7.95 12.85
CA THR A 7 4.22 -8.21 12.02
C THR A 7 3.03 -7.35 12.45
N LEU A 8 2.77 -7.26 13.76
CA LEU A 8 1.69 -6.44 14.29
C LEU A 8 1.89 -4.96 13.98
N ILE A 9 3.10 -4.43 14.16
CA ILE A 9 3.41 -3.03 13.83
C ILE A 9 3.22 -2.77 12.34
N ALA A 10 3.76 -3.64 11.47
CA ALA A 10 3.59 -3.49 10.03
C ALA A 10 2.11 -3.50 9.63
N ALA A 11 1.32 -4.45 10.17
CA ALA A 11 -0.10 -4.52 9.91
C ALA A 11 -0.84 -3.24 10.35
N ILE A 12 -0.55 -2.72 11.55
CA ILE A 12 -1.18 -1.49 12.05
C ILE A 12 -0.83 -0.29 11.18
N LEU A 13 0.45 -0.09 10.87
CA LEU A 13 0.90 1.01 10.03
C LEU A 13 0.31 0.92 8.62
N ILE A 14 0.21 -0.28 8.05
CA ILE A 14 -0.31 -0.47 6.69
C ILE A 14 -1.83 -0.23 6.66
N VAL A 15 -2.58 -0.82 7.59
CA VAL A 15 -4.05 -0.80 7.54
C VAL A 15 -4.61 0.53 8.04
N PHE A 16 -4.07 1.09 9.12
CA PHE A 16 -4.67 2.27 9.77
C PHE A 16 -4.05 3.60 9.33
N ILE A 17 -2.85 3.58 8.73
CA ILE A 17 -2.17 4.82 8.31
C ILE A 17 -2.00 4.83 6.80
N TRP A 18 -1.30 3.85 6.23
CA TRP A 18 -1.01 3.86 4.80
C TRP A 18 -2.27 3.74 3.94
N LEU A 19 -3.12 2.75 4.20
CA LEU A 19 -4.27 2.46 3.35
C LEU A 19 -5.26 3.63 3.29
N PRO A 20 -5.63 4.31 4.40
CA PRO A 20 -6.48 5.49 4.34
C PRO A 20 -5.82 6.68 3.61
N VAL A 21 -4.54 6.95 3.88
CA VAL A 21 -3.81 8.03 3.20
C VAL A 21 -3.73 7.77 1.69
N TYR A 22 -3.44 6.53 1.30
CA TYR A 22 -3.40 6.10 -0.10
C TYR A 22 -4.78 6.21 -0.77
N ALA A 23 -5.83 5.73 -0.09
CA ALA A 23 -7.19 5.80 -0.61
C ALA A 23 -7.64 7.24 -0.83
N LEU A 24 -7.38 8.15 0.12
CA LEU A 24 -7.66 9.58 -0.02
C LEU A 24 -6.86 10.22 -1.15
N PHE A 25 -5.58 9.85 -1.30
CA PHE A 25 -4.74 10.30 -2.40
C PHE A 25 -5.31 9.88 -3.76
N ILE A 26 -5.66 8.61 -3.95
CA ILE A 26 -6.30 8.11 -5.18
C ILE A 26 -7.65 8.77 -5.40
N ALA A 27 -8.44 8.96 -4.35
CA ALA A 27 -9.73 9.63 -4.40
C ALA A 27 -9.60 11.09 -4.85
N GLY A 28 -8.51 11.79 -4.53
CA GLY A 28 -8.21 13.12 -5.05
C GLY A 28 -7.64 13.10 -6.47
N LEU A 29 -6.78 12.13 -6.77
CA LEU A 29 -6.14 11.99 -8.08
C LEU A 29 -7.14 11.71 -9.20
N GLN A 30 -8.16 10.88 -8.94
CA GLN A 30 -9.19 10.56 -9.94
C GLN A 30 -9.92 11.81 -10.46
N TRP A 31 -10.18 12.82 -9.61
CA TRP A 31 -10.87 14.06 -10.02
C TRP A 31 -10.05 14.88 -11.02
N ARG A 32 -8.73 14.66 -11.09
CA ARG A 32 -7.84 15.35 -12.04
C ARG A 32 -7.59 14.53 -13.31
N VAL A 33 -7.66 13.21 -13.22
CA VAL A 33 -7.22 12.30 -14.30
C VAL A 33 -8.38 11.73 -15.10
N LEU A 34 -9.49 11.40 -14.45
CA LEU A 34 -10.60 10.67 -15.08
C LEU A 34 -11.68 11.51 -15.76
N PRO A 35 -11.89 12.82 -15.49
CA PRO A 35 -12.89 13.58 -16.22
C PRO A 35 -12.60 13.59 -17.73
N GLY A 36 -13.57 13.16 -18.53
CA GLY A 36 -13.43 13.05 -19.99
C GLY A 36 -12.52 11.91 -20.46
N ALA A 37 -12.00 11.08 -19.56
CA ALA A 37 -11.18 9.94 -19.93
C ALA A 37 -12.03 8.82 -20.55
N PRO A 38 -11.53 8.13 -21.59
CA PRO A 38 -12.21 6.98 -22.15
C PRO A 38 -12.19 5.80 -21.17
N TRP A 39 -13.14 4.88 -21.30
CA TRP A 39 -13.38 3.79 -20.34
C TRP A 39 -12.15 2.93 -20.05
N TYR A 40 -11.28 2.67 -21.04
CA TYR A 40 -10.09 1.84 -20.87
C TYR A 40 -9.01 2.53 -20.02
N VAL A 41 -8.96 3.87 -20.02
CA VAL A 41 -8.07 4.65 -19.14
C VAL A 41 -8.57 4.55 -17.71
N THR A 42 -9.89 4.66 -17.49
CA THR A 42 -10.50 4.45 -16.17
C THR A 42 -10.23 3.04 -15.65
N LEU A 43 -10.36 2.03 -16.51
CA LEU A 43 -10.05 0.64 -16.16
C LEU A 43 -8.58 0.48 -15.76
N LEU A 44 -7.65 1.00 -16.57
CA LEU A 44 -6.22 0.93 -16.27
C LEU A 44 -5.87 1.69 -14.98
N PHE A 45 -6.45 2.87 -14.78
CA PHE A 45 -6.25 3.68 -13.57
C PHE A 45 -6.61 2.89 -12.32
N TYR A 46 -7.81 2.30 -12.26
CA TYR A 46 -8.23 1.54 -11.08
C TYR A 46 -7.53 0.19 -10.95
N ALA A 47 -7.14 -0.47 -12.05
CA ALA A 47 -6.33 -1.68 -11.99
C ALA A 47 -4.95 -1.41 -11.35
N LEU A 48 -4.30 -0.31 -11.75
CA LEU A 48 -3.01 0.10 -11.18
C LEU A 48 -3.17 0.62 -9.74
N ALA A 49 -4.15 1.48 -9.48
CA ALA A 49 -4.39 2.00 -8.13
C ALA A 49 -4.79 0.89 -7.14
N GLY A 50 -5.63 -0.05 -7.57
CA GLY A 50 -6.08 -1.19 -6.77
C GLY A 50 -4.99 -2.22 -6.48
N THR A 51 -3.86 -2.20 -7.20
CA THR A 51 -2.73 -3.11 -6.96
C THR A 51 -1.53 -2.42 -6.32
N ALA A 52 -1.27 -1.16 -6.64
CA ALA A 52 -0.09 -0.43 -6.16
C ALA A 52 -0.10 -0.17 -4.64
N TRP A 53 -1.24 -0.24 -3.96
CA TRP A 53 -1.28 -0.11 -2.50
C TRP A 53 -0.50 -1.22 -1.76
N ILE A 54 -0.21 -2.36 -2.41
CA ILE A 54 0.53 -3.49 -1.84
C ILE A 54 2.02 -3.18 -1.61
N ILE A 55 2.56 -2.12 -2.19
CA ILE A 55 4.00 -1.81 -2.17
C ILE A 55 4.59 -1.84 -0.73
N PRO A 56 3.97 -1.21 0.29
CA PRO A 56 4.51 -1.26 1.65
C PRO A 56 4.45 -2.64 2.30
N ILE A 57 3.51 -3.50 1.88
CA ILE A 57 3.48 -4.90 2.34
C ILE A 57 4.78 -5.58 1.90
N GLY A 58 5.12 -5.52 0.61
CA GLY A 58 6.34 -6.10 0.06
C GLY A 58 7.62 -5.59 0.75
N LEU A 59 7.69 -4.28 1.01
CA LEU A 59 8.82 -3.67 1.72
C LEU A 59 8.90 -4.10 3.19
N SER A 60 7.76 -4.21 3.87
CA SER A 60 7.70 -4.62 5.28
C SER A 60 8.16 -6.06 5.52
N LEU A 61 7.97 -6.95 4.53
CA LEU A 61 8.41 -8.35 4.63
C LEU A 61 9.91 -8.45 4.90
N ARG A 62 10.73 -7.67 4.20
CA ARG A 62 12.20 -7.68 4.41
C ARG A 62 12.57 -7.35 5.86
N TRP A 63 11.84 -6.44 6.50
CA TRP A 63 12.07 -6.04 7.88
C TRP A 63 11.54 -7.06 8.89
N MET A 64 10.35 -7.60 8.63
CA MET A 64 9.69 -8.61 9.46
C MET A 64 10.48 -9.92 9.54
N TYR A 65 11.07 -10.34 8.42
CA TYR A 65 11.81 -11.60 8.28
C TYR A 65 13.33 -11.48 8.47
N ARG A 66 13.85 -10.26 8.69
CA ARG A 66 15.27 -10.07 8.99
C ARG A 66 15.63 -10.86 10.25
N GLU A 67 16.46 -11.88 10.09
CA GLU A 67 16.98 -12.70 11.19
C GLU A 67 17.71 -11.79 12.19
N PRO A 68 17.51 -11.99 13.50
CA PRO A 68 18.41 -11.38 14.46
C PRO A 68 19.81 -11.92 14.19
N ALA A 69 20.80 -11.03 14.08
CA ALA A 69 22.20 -11.43 13.93
C ALA A 69 22.50 -12.53 14.96
N LYS A 70 22.97 -13.69 14.50
CA LYS A 70 23.52 -14.74 15.39
C LYS A 70 24.47 -14.04 16.36
N GLN A 71 24.14 -14.12 17.64
CA GLN A 71 25.07 -13.78 18.73
C GLN A 71 26.23 -14.76 18.72
#